data_AF-A0A2H0RE37-F1
#
_entry.id   AF-A0A2H0RE37-F1
#
_cell.length_a   1.000
_cell.length_b   1.000
_cell.length_c   1.000
_cell.angle_alpha   90.00
_cell.angle_beta   90.00
_cell.angle_gamma   90.00
#
_symmetry.space_group_name_H-M   'P 1'
#
loop_
_entity.id
_entity.type
_entity.pdbx_description
1 polymer ?
#
loop_
_entity_poly.entity_id
_entity_poly.type
_entity_poly.pdbx_seq_one_letter_code
_entity_poly.pdbx_strand_id
1 'polypeptide(L)' 'MRRKRTAHDVLKRVQKLVAEGKRTEAEAMLASAYKAIDKAGKGGVIKKNTAARRKSRIARLVSAK' A
#
# COMPACT_ATOMS: atom_id res chain seq x y z
N MET A 1 4.50 17.60 0.78
CA MET A 1 3.38 16.74 1.27
C MET A 1 3.88 15.45 1.90
N ARG A 2 3.88 15.35 3.24
CA ARG A 2 4.34 14.16 3.99
C ARG A 2 3.49 12.90 3.74
N ARG A 3 2.16 13.04 3.70
CA ARG A 3 1.21 11.92 3.50
C ARG A 3 1.30 11.24 2.12
N LYS A 4 1.68 12.00 1.07
CA LYS A 4 1.89 11.47 -0.28
C LYS A 4 3.16 10.60 -0.34
N ARG A 5 4.24 11.07 0.30
CA ARG A 5 5.52 10.34 0.39
C ARG A 5 5.35 9.05 1.19
N THR A 6 4.77 9.12 2.38
CA THR A 6 4.54 7.93 3.23
C THR A 6 3.73 6.84 2.52
N ALA A 7 2.67 7.22 1.80
CA ALA A 7 1.89 6.23 1.04
C ALA A 7 2.70 5.60 -0.10
N HIS A 8 3.54 6.38 -0.79
CA HIS A 8 4.43 5.87 -1.84
C HIS A 8 5.56 4.99 -1.31
N ASP A 9 6.16 5.35 -0.17
CA ASP A 9 7.28 4.62 0.42
C ASP A 9 6.81 3.25 0.93
N VAL A 10 5.65 3.21 1.60
CA VAL A 10 5.06 1.95 2.06
C VAL A 10 4.68 1.05 0.87
N LEU A 11 4.14 1.62 -0.20
CA LEU A 11 3.87 0.87 -1.44
C LEU A 11 5.14 0.23 -2.03
N LYS A 12 6.23 1.00 -2.12
CA LYS A 12 7.51 0.49 -2.64
C LYS A 12 8.09 -0.62 -1.75
N ARG A 13 7.97 -0.49 -0.42
CA ARG A 13 8.43 -1.52 0.52
C ARG A 13 7.67 -2.82 0.33
N VAL A 14 6.34 -2.77 0.23
CA VAL A 14 5.53 -3.98 -0.01
C VAL A 14 5.87 -4.61 -1.36
N GLN A 15 6.08 -3.81 -2.41
CA GLN A 15 6.52 -4.33 -3.71
C GLN A 15 7.88 -5.04 -3.64
N LYS A 16 8.85 -4.49 -2.88
CA LYS A 16 10.15 -5.15 -2.67
C LYS A 16 10.01 -6.47 -1.92
N LEU A 17 9.24 -6.50 -0.83
CA LEU A 17 9.04 -7.73 -0.04
C LEU A 17 8.35 -8.84 -0.85
N VAL A 18 7.37 -8.47 -1.68
CA VAL A 18 6.73 -9.42 -2.60
C VAL A 18 7.73 -9.93 -3.65
N ALA A 19 8.57 -9.07 -4.21
CA ALA A 19 9.63 -9.46 -5.15
C ALA A 19 10.69 -10.36 -4.50
N GLU A 20 11.01 -10.14 -3.23
CA GLU A 20 11.92 -10.98 -2.42
C GLU A 20 11.26 -12.30 -1.98
N GLY A 21 9.97 -12.52 -2.25
CA GLY A 21 9.25 -13.75 -1.89
C GLY A 21 8.82 -13.86 -0.42
N LYS A 22 9.02 -12.81 0.38
CA LYS A 22 8.69 -12.77 1.82
C LYS A 22 7.23 -12.44 2.07
N ARG A 23 6.36 -13.43 1.83
CA ARG A 23 4.89 -13.28 1.92
C ARG A 23 4.39 -12.93 3.32
N THR A 24 4.90 -13.59 4.34
CA THR A 24 4.51 -13.36 5.75
C THR A 24 4.79 -11.92 6.17
N GLU A 25 5.95 -11.37 5.78
CA GLU A 25 6.31 -9.97 6.03
C GLU A 25 5.46 -9.00 5.19
N ALA A 26 5.15 -9.37 3.94
CA ALA A 26 4.28 -8.56 3.08
C ALA A 26 2.84 -8.48 3.61
N GLU A 27 2.31 -9.56 4.17
CA GLU A 27 1.00 -9.63 4.84
C GLU A 27 0.98 -8.78 6.12
N ALA A 28 2.03 -8.85 6.93
CA ALA A 28 2.17 -7.98 8.10
C ALA A 28 2.24 -6.49 7.71
N MET A 29 2.96 -6.16 6.63
CA MET A 29 3.05 -4.79 6.13
C MET A 29 1.77 -4.29 5.44
N LEU A 30 0.90 -5.18 4.98
CA LEU A 30 -0.34 -4.85 4.26
C LEU A 30 -1.28 -3.98 5.10
N ALA A 31 -1.42 -4.27 6.39
CA ALA A 31 -2.23 -3.48 7.31
C ALA A 31 -1.72 -2.02 7.43
N SER A 32 -0.39 -1.85 7.47
CA SER A 32 0.24 -0.52 7.50
C SER A 32 0.04 0.25 6.19
N ALA A 33 0.08 -0.45 5.06
CA ALA A 33 -0.14 0.11 3.73
C ALA A 33 -1.58 0.63 3.57
N TYR A 34 -2.56 -0.16 4.01
CA TYR A 34 -3.96 0.26 4.01
C TYR A 34 -4.19 1.49 4.88
N LYS A 35 -3.64 1.52 6.09
CA LYS A 35 -3.74 2.69 6.98
C LYS A 35 -3.15 3.94 6.36
N ALA A 36 -1.99 3.83 5.69
CA ALA A 36 -1.35 4.96 5.02
C ALA A 36 -2.16 5.47 3.82
N ILE A 37 -2.70 4.57 3.00
CA ILE A 37 -3.51 4.90 1.83
C ILE A 37 -4.84 5.54 2.24
N ASP A 38 -5.49 5.01 3.26
CA ASP A 38 -6.77 5.53 3.72
C ASP A 38 -6.63 6.89 4.38
N LYS A 39 -5.55 7.13 5.14
CA LYS A 39 -5.24 8.48 5.66
C LYS A 39 -4.94 9.47 4.54
N ALA A 40 -4.25 9.05 3.47
CA ALA A 40 -4.01 9.90 2.31
C ALA A 40 -5.30 10.21 1.54
N GLY A 41 -6.22 9.26 1.44
CA GLY A 41 -7.53 9.43 0.82
C GLY A 41 -8.46 10.33 1.64
N LYS A 42 -8.56 10.11 2.95
CA LYS A 42 -9.36 10.93 3.87
C LYS A 42 -8.85 12.38 3.92
N GLY A 43 -7.52 12.56 3.88
CA GLY A 43 -6.90 13.88 3.92
C GLY A 43 -6.91 14.65 2.59
N GLY A 44 -7.63 14.19 1.57
CA GLY A 44 -7.72 14.86 0.26
C GLY A 44 -6.43 14.83 -0.58
N VAL A 45 -5.39 14.14 -0.12
CA VAL A 45 -4.09 14.08 -0.82
C VAL A 45 -4.18 13.19 -2.07
N ILE A 46 -5.05 12.19 -2.05
CA ILE A 46 -5.40 11.36 -3.20
C ILE A 46 -6.92 11.23 -3.32
N LYS A 47 -7.44 11.20 -4.55
CA LYS A 47 -8.87 10.94 -4.79
C LYS A 47 -9.26 9.57 -4.22
N LYS A 48 -10.50 9.44 -3.71
CA LYS A 48 -11.05 8.19 -3.13
C LYS A 48 -10.83 6.97 -4.03
N ASN A 49 -11.08 7.13 -5.33
CA ASN A 49 -10.89 6.07 -6.34
C ASN A 49 -9.42 5.66 -6.50
N THR A 50 -8.48 6.58 -6.32
CA THR A 50 -7.04 6.27 -6.38
C THR A 50 -6.60 5.50 -5.12
N ALA A 51 -7.16 5.81 -3.97
CA ALA A 51 -6.97 5.02 -2.75
C ALA A 51 -7.50 3.58 -2.95
N ALA A 52 -8.73 3.43 -3.44
CA ALA A 52 -9.34 2.12 -3.70
C ALA A 52 -8.52 1.27 -4.69
N ARG A 53 -8.11 1.85 -5.84
CA ARG A 53 -7.27 1.16 -6.83
C ARG A 53 -5.92 0.72 -6.25
N ARG A 54 -5.29 1.56 -5.43
CA ARG A 54 -4.02 1.23 -4.78
C ARG A 54 -4.18 0.07 -3.78
N LYS A 55 -5.27 0.04 -2.99
CA LYS A 55 -5.56 -1.08 -2.07
C LYS A 55 -5.72 -2.40 -2.83
N SER A 56 -6.57 -2.42 -3.85
CA SER A 56 -6.79 -3.61 -4.68
C SER A 56 -5.50 -4.12 -5.33
N ARG A 57 -4.68 -3.22 -5.88
CA ARG A 57 -3.42 -3.61 -6.53
C ARG A 57 -2.42 -4.25 -5.54
N ILE A 58 -2.32 -3.75 -4.30
CA ILE A 58 -1.45 -4.34 -3.28
C ILE A 58 -1.96 -5.70 -2.85
N ALA A 59 -3.26 -5.83 -2.54
CA ALA A 59 -3.87 -7.12 -2.21
C ALA A 59 -3.59 -8.15 -3.30
N ARG A 60 -3.79 -7.76 -4.56
CA ARG A 60 -3.49 -8.63 -5.69
C ARG A 60 -2.01 -8.99 -5.77
N LEU A 61 -1.09 -8.08 -5.47
CA LEU A 61 0.35 -8.39 -5.49
C LEU A 61 0.77 -9.36 -4.39
N VAL A 62 0.18 -9.26 -3.19
CA VAL A 62 0.48 -10.17 -2.09
C VAL A 62 -0.20 -11.54 -2.30
N SER A 63 -1.44 -11.53 -2.81
CA SER A 63 -2.22 -12.74 -3.09
C SER A 63 -1.81 -13.44 -4.39
N ALA A 64 -1.27 -12.75 -5.38
CA ALA A 64 -0.84 -13.35 -6.64
C ALA A 64 0.49 -14.08 -6.42
N LYS A 65 0.41 -15.27 -5.86
CA LYS A 65 1.29 -16.42 -6.12
C LYS A 65 0.65 -17.67 -5.52
#